data_AF-A0A7R9Z5U4-F1
#
_entry.id   AF-A0A7R9Z5U4-F1
#
_cell.length_a   1.000
_cell.length_b   1.000
_cell.length_c   1.000
_cell.angle_alpha   90.00
_cell.angle_beta   90.00
_cell.angle_gamma   90.00
#
_symmetry.space_group_name_H-M   'P 1'
#
loop_
_entity.id
_entity.type
_entity.pdbx_description
1 polymer ?
#
loop_
_entity_poly.entity_id
_entity_poly.type
_entity_poly.pdbx_seq_one_letter_code
_entity_poly.pdbx_strand_id
1 'polypeptide(L)'
;MRVNFRKNARSTLCSKKCVLAYLLGGISFSMFQKMMHTLTHKGTGTANDRCESTREFFDVMDPMGTDKTSRHGYHWFYGPLFKQFKSKAGLNILEIGAYQGESTAGWTKYFDNANVDMITYGGAKNDLKFERKECKLGDCSRVTRFEGDQSDTDFLDSVLGQRKGGWDIVIDDASHVPAHNIITFEHLWKNVKPGGVYVVEDIETSYYPKTGLYGYQFEAGMLAPPEQNVMKRFQKYADVMNRGYFPSFVQNYSLFEGDHLIEEIGYSRNIIYVRKANECQVAGKNTLAYPKHPVRLPGNVIITASVLEAKRLFVEGSKYLDQWRTAPSFKKV
;
A
#
# COMPACT_ATOMS: atom_id res chain seq x y z
N MET A 1 21.20 66.10 -17.65
CA MET A 1 21.19 66.10 -16.16
C MET A 1 19.87 65.51 -15.70
N ARG A 2 19.72 64.58 -14.76
CA ARG A 2 20.61 63.93 -13.78
C ARG A 2 19.89 62.64 -13.33
N VAL A 3 20.66 61.54 -13.34
CA VAL A 3 20.71 60.38 -12.41
C VAL A 3 19.47 60.04 -11.57
N ASN A 4 18.94 58.82 -11.73
CA ASN A 4 18.05 58.16 -10.76
C ASN A 4 18.73 56.92 -10.16
N PHE A 5 18.87 56.90 -8.83
CA PHE A 5 19.55 55.86 -8.06
C PHE A 5 18.60 54.72 -7.64
N ARG A 6 19.14 53.49 -7.69
CA ARG A 6 18.55 52.22 -7.19
C ARG A 6 18.47 52.16 -5.65
N LYS A 7 17.49 51.43 -5.08
CA LYS A 7 17.68 50.10 -4.42
C LYS A 7 16.46 49.60 -3.61
N ASN A 8 16.19 48.30 -3.80
CA ASN A 8 15.75 47.26 -2.85
C ASN A 8 14.33 47.26 -2.24
N ALA A 9 13.52 46.28 -2.68
CA ALA A 9 12.38 45.74 -1.95
C ALA A 9 12.77 44.40 -1.30
N ARG A 10 12.52 44.24 0.01
CA ARG A 10 12.61 42.98 0.77
C ARG A 10 11.23 42.62 1.32
N SER A 11 10.77 41.44 0.91
CA SER A 11 10.05 40.41 1.67
C SER A 11 9.25 40.82 2.93
N THR A 12 7.93 40.72 2.85
CA THR A 12 7.03 40.56 3.99
C THR A 12 6.81 39.07 4.27
N LEU A 13 7.34 38.58 5.40
CA LEU A 13 7.02 37.26 5.95
C LEU A 13 6.47 37.42 7.37
N CYS A 14 5.31 36.77 7.58
CA CYS A 14 4.86 36.20 8.85
C CYS A 14 4.15 37.12 9.86
N SER A 15 2.81 37.20 9.74
CA SER A 15 1.91 37.51 10.85
C SER A 15 1.30 36.20 11.37
N LYS A 16 1.60 35.85 12.63
CA LYS A 16 0.85 35.01 13.60
C LYS A 16 1.73 34.57 14.79
N LYS A 17 2.52 35.51 15.34
CA LYS A 17 3.26 35.34 16.61
C LYS A 17 2.98 36.43 17.65
N CYS A 18 1.90 37.19 17.48
CA CYS A 18 1.34 38.00 18.55
C CYS A 18 0.12 37.27 19.09
N VAL A 19 0.19 36.80 20.34
CA VAL A 19 -0.95 36.70 21.30
C VAL A 19 -0.51 36.00 22.59
N LEU A 20 0.58 35.22 22.63
CA LEU A 20 0.94 34.46 23.84
C LEU A 20 2.05 35.07 24.72
N ALA A 21 2.08 36.40 24.89
CA ALA A 21 3.12 37.08 25.69
C ALA A 21 2.59 37.82 26.93
N TYR A 22 1.31 37.69 27.30
CA TYR A 22 0.69 38.57 28.30
C TYR A 22 0.18 37.94 29.59
N LEU A 23 0.47 36.68 29.93
CA LEU A 23 -0.17 36.07 31.12
C LEU A 23 0.71 35.35 32.15
N LEU A 24 2.04 35.29 32.05
CA LEU A 24 2.85 34.75 33.16
C LEU A 24 4.15 35.54 33.31
N GLY A 25 4.17 36.47 34.26
CA GLY A 25 5.40 37.06 34.76
C GLY A 25 6.25 36.00 35.45
N GLY A 26 7.54 35.93 35.09
CA GLY A 26 8.53 35.16 35.87
C GLY A 26 9.47 34.23 35.12
N ILE A 27 9.48 34.19 33.80
CA ILE A 27 10.46 33.36 33.06
C ILE A 27 11.59 34.27 32.54
N SER A 28 12.82 34.04 33.03
CA SER A 28 14.03 34.69 32.51
C SER A 28 14.15 34.49 30.99
N PHE A 29 14.66 35.50 30.27
CA PHE A 29 14.87 35.44 28.82
C PHE A 29 15.68 34.21 28.38
N SER A 30 16.63 33.74 29.21
CA SER A 30 17.40 32.52 28.94
C SER A 30 16.59 31.23 29.09
N MET A 31 15.61 31.23 29.99
CA MET A 31 14.70 30.12 30.22
C MET A 31 13.60 30.08 29.14
N PHE A 32 13.16 31.25 28.67
CA PHE A 32 12.32 31.37 27.46
C PHE A 32 13.07 30.91 26.21
N GLN A 33 14.36 31.23 26.07
CA GLN A 33 15.20 30.74 24.98
C GLN A 33 15.37 29.22 25.03
N LYS A 34 15.63 28.63 26.20
CA LYS A 34 15.69 27.16 26.36
C LYS A 34 14.33 26.51 26.07
N MET A 35 13.23 27.07 26.57
CA MET A 35 11.89 26.54 26.33
C MET A 35 11.50 26.65 24.85
N MET A 36 11.85 27.75 24.18
CA MET A 36 11.70 27.91 22.72
C MET A 36 12.61 26.95 21.94
N HIS A 37 13.85 26.69 22.38
CA HIS A 37 14.73 25.70 21.77
C HIS A 37 14.19 24.26 21.90
N THR A 38 13.58 23.94 23.04
CA THR A 38 12.91 22.66 23.29
C THR A 38 11.58 22.55 22.53
N LEU A 39 10.89 23.67 22.28
CA LEU A 39 9.63 23.74 21.52
C LEU A 39 9.84 23.88 20.00
N THR A 40 11.03 24.25 19.53
CA THR A 40 11.35 24.26 18.08
C THR A 40 11.65 22.89 17.49
N HIS A 41 11.67 21.81 18.29
CA HIS A 41 11.83 20.44 17.79
C HIS A 41 10.54 19.62 17.64
N LYS A 42 9.36 20.24 17.79
CA LYS A 42 8.08 19.54 17.61
C LYS A 42 7.17 20.29 16.64
N GLY A 43 7.51 20.22 15.34
CA GLY A 43 6.67 20.86 14.33
C GLY A 43 7.10 20.74 12.86
N THR A 44 7.64 19.61 12.40
CA THR A 44 7.91 19.36 10.95
C THR A 44 7.90 17.87 10.53
N GLY A 45 7.50 16.95 11.40
CA GLY A 45 7.86 15.53 11.31
C GLY A 45 7.11 14.62 10.33
N THR A 46 6.29 15.13 9.39
CA THR A 46 5.51 14.24 8.50
C THR A 46 5.92 14.33 7.03
N ALA A 47 6.03 15.54 6.48
CA ALA A 47 6.49 15.73 5.10
C ALA A 47 7.98 15.45 4.95
N ASN A 48 8.80 15.86 5.93
CA ASN A 48 10.24 15.61 5.91
C ASN A 48 10.54 14.10 6.01
N ASP A 49 9.77 13.39 6.83
CA ASP A 49 9.95 11.96 7.10
C ASP A 49 9.57 11.07 5.90
N ARG A 50 8.50 11.43 5.20
CA ARG A 50 8.10 10.74 3.96
C ARG A 50 9.15 10.91 2.87
N CYS A 51 9.66 12.12 2.69
CA CYS A 51 10.70 12.39 1.69
C CYS A 51 12.02 11.70 2.05
N GLU A 52 12.38 11.64 3.33
CA GLU A 52 13.58 10.98 3.82
C GLU A 52 13.53 9.47 3.57
N SER A 53 12.48 8.78 4.02
CA SER A 53 12.30 7.34 3.78
C SER A 53 12.20 6.98 2.29
N THR A 54 11.60 7.85 1.49
CA THR A 54 11.57 7.70 0.03
C THR A 54 12.97 7.77 -0.59
N ARG A 55 13.77 8.76 -0.18
CA ARG A 55 15.14 8.93 -0.67
C ARG A 55 16.03 7.77 -0.24
N GLU A 56 15.95 7.37 1.01
CA GLU A 56 16.70 6.23 1.54
C GLU A 56 16.39 4.93 0.77
N PHE A 57 15.12 4.69 0.47
CA PHE A 57 14.72 3.55 -0.36
C PHE A 57 15.31 3.65 -1.76
N PHE A 58 15.22 4.82 -2.39
CA PHE A 58 15.77 5.07 -3.72
C PHE A 58 17.28 4.81 -3.76
N ASP A 59 18.02 5.36 -2.81
CA ASP A 59 19.48 5.27 -2.75
C ASP A 59 19.99 3.82 -2.60
N VAL A 60 19.17 2.92 -2.02
CA VAL A 60 19.49 1.49 -1.90
C VAL A 60 19.07 0.68 -3.12
N MET A 61 17.86 0.91 -3.62
CA MET A 61 17.27 0.05 -4.67
C MET A 61 17.75 0.43 -6.07
N ASP A 62 17.95 1.72 -6.35
CA ASP A 62 18.33 2.21 -7.68
C ASP A 62 19.66 1.63 -8.19
N PRO A 63 20.74 1.56 -7.37
CA PRO A 63 21.99 0.96 -7.81
C PRO A 63 21.90 -0.54 -8.10
N MET A 64 20.84 -1.24 -7.66
CA MET A 64 20.67 -2.67 -7.94
C MET A 64 20.19 -2.93 -9.36
N GLY A 65 19.75 -1.89 -10.09
CA GLY A 65 19.30 -2.01 -11.47
C GLY A 65 17.89 -2.59 -11.62
N THR A 66 17.08 -2.57 -10.56
CA THR A 66 15.64 -2.86 -10.63
C THR A 66 14.86 -1.68 -11.22
N ASP A 67 13.71 -1.96 -11.82
CA ASP A 67 12.80 -0.97 -12.39
C ASP A 67 11.88 -0.29 -11.35
N LYS A 68 11.83 -0.80 -10.11
CA LYS A 68 11.07 -0.24 -8.98
C LYS A 68 11.34 1.24 -8.77
N THR A 69 12.56 1.71 -8.95
CA THR A 69 12.92 3.13 -8.85
C THR A 69 12.89 3.82 -10.22
N SER A 70 13.58 3.24 -11.20
CA SER A 70 13.94 3.88 -12.46
C SER A 70 12.78 4.04 -13.44
N ARG A 71 11.82 3.12 -13.45
CA ARG A 71 10.67 3.14 -14.37
C ARG A 71 9.34 3.41 -13.67
N HIS A 72 9.09 2.75 -12.55
CA HIS A 72 7.75 2.75 -11.92
C HIS A 72 7.60 3.82 -10.82
N GLY A 73 8.71 4.28 -10.24
CA GLY A 73 8.68 5.28 -9.17
C GLY A 73 8.11 4.75 -7.85
N TYR A 74 8.21 3.44 -7.60
CA TYR A 74 7.66 2.79 -6.41
C TYR A 74 8.37 3.18 -5.11
N HIS A 75 9.54 3.81 -5.16
CA HIS A 75 10.18 4.43 -4.00
C HIS A 75 9.27 5.41 -3.23
N TRP A 76 8.39 6.15 -3.93
CA TRP A 76 7.42 7.07 -3.32
C TRP A 76 6.36 6.37 -2.45
N PHE A 77 6.21 5.06 -2.65
CA PHE A 77 5.27 4.20 -1.95
C PHE A 77 6.00 3.31 -0.94
N TYR A 78 7.00 2.56 -1.41
CA TYR A 78 7.71 1.60 -0.58
C TYR A 78 8.50 2.23 0.56
N GLY A 79 9.20 3.35 0.33
CA GLY A 79 9.98 3.99 1.39
C GLY A 79 9.13 4.26 2.64
N PRO A 80 8.01 5.00 2.51
CA PRO A 80 7.10 5.24 3.63
C PRO A 80 6.45 3.98 4.21
N LEU A 81 6.03 3.02 3.37
CA LEU A 81 5.37 1.78 3.82
C LEU A 81 6.31 0.87 4.62
N PHE A 82 7.54 0.71 4.14
CA PHE A 82 8.51 -0.27 4.63
C PHE A 82 9.45 0.27 5.70
N LYS A 83 9.48 1.58 5.92
CA LYS A 83 10.28 2.21 6.98
C LYS A 83 10.14 1.50 8.33
N GLN A 84 8.92 1.12 8.71
CA GLN A 84 8.65 0.45 9.99
C GLN A 84 9.23 -0.97 10.11
N PHE A 85 9.57 -1.61 9.00
CA PHE A 85 10.14 -2.96 8.96
C PHE A 85 11.67 -2.96 8.86
N LYS A 86 12.30 -1.81 8.58
CA LYS A 86 13.72 -1.70 8.22
C LYS A 86 14.66 -2.43 9.18
N SER A 87 14.50 -2.14 10.47
CA SER A 87 15.33 -2.71 11.55
C SER A 87 14.61 -3.81 12.33
N LYS A 88 13.52 -4.37 11.80
CA LYS A 88 12.82 -5.48 12.45
C LYS A 88 13.71 -6.71 12.48
N ALA A 89 13.97 -7.23 13.69
CA ALA A 89 14.72 -8.46 13.87
C ALA A 89 13.95 -9.67 13.30
N GLY A 90 14.64 -10.52 12.53
CA GLY A 90 14.05 -11.72 11.95
C GLY A 90 12.93 -11.42 10.95
N LEU A 91 13.06 -10.33 10.19
CA LEU A 91 12.11 -9.98 9.14
C LEU A 91 12.11 -11.06 8.06
N ASN A 92 10.95 -11.58 7.71
CA ASN A 92 10.81 -12.47 6.56
C ASN A 92 10.08 -11.74 5.45
N ILE A 93 10.68 -11.69 4.26
CA ILE A 93 10.08 -11.11 3.05
C ILE A 93 9.98 -12.18 1.97
N LEU A 94 8.91 -12.17 1.20
CA LEU A 94 8.76 -12.92 -0.03
C LEU A 94 8.55 -11.97 -1.20
N GLU A 95 9.34 -12.14 -2.25
CA GLU A 95 9.12 -11.53 -3.57
C GLU A 95 8.74 -12.62 -4.57
N ILE A 96 7.58 -12.48 -5.19
CA ILE A 96 7.09 -13.34 -6.26
C ILE A 96 7.40 -12.61 -7.57
N GLY A 97 8.18 -13.23 -8.46
CA GLY A 97 8.55 -12.60 -9.74
C GLY A 97 9.93 -11.95 -9.73
N ALA A 98 10.92 -12.60 -9.14
CA ALA A 98 12.20 -11.94 -8.88
C ALA A 98 13.20 -11.96 -10.07
N TYR A 99 12.80 -12.39 -11.27
CA TYR A 99 13.64 -12.47 -12.48
C TYR A 99 15.11 -12.91 -12.23
N GLN A 100 16.08 -12.00 -12.37
CA GLN A 100 17.52 -12.24 -12.13
C GLN A 100 17.98 -11.90 -10.70
N GLY A 101 17.10 -11.34 -9.87
CA GLY A 101 17.34 -11.06 -8.46
C GLY A 101 17.86 -9.65 -8.16
N GLU A 102 17.70 -8.67 -9.05
CA GLU A 102 18.07 -7.27 -8.81
C GLU A 102 17.33 -6.68 -7.60
N SER A 103 16.01 -6.77 -7.60
CA SER A 103 15.19 -6.29 -6.49
C SER A 103 15.42 -7.11 -5.23
N THR A 104 15.57 -8.43 -5.37
CA THR A 104 15.97 -9.34 -4.28
C THR A 104 17.29 -8.91 -3.63
N ALA A 105 18.30 -8.52 -4.41
CA ALA A 105 19.54 -7.96 -3.89
C ALA A 105 19.27 -6.67 -3.09
N GLY A 106 18.42 -5.80 -3.62
CA GLY A 106 17.96 -4.59 -2.96
C GLY A 106 17.29 -4.86 -1.61
N TRP A 107 16.42 -5.86 -1.52
CA TRP A 107 15.78 -6.26 -0.27
C TRP A 107 16.79 -6.71 0.79
N THR A 108 17.83 -7.45 0.39
CA THR A 108 18.91 -7.81 1.33
C THR A 108 19.66 -6.58 1.85
N LYS A 109 19.81 -5.52 1.05
CA LYS A 109 20.51 -4.30 1.47
C LYS A 109 19.64 -3.30 2.23
N TYR A 110 18.37 -3.21 1.87
CA TYR A 110 17.46 -2.21 2.44
C TYR A 110 17.04 -2.58 3.87
N PHE A 111 16.81 -3.88 4.12
CA PHE A 111 16.43 -4.39 5.43
C PHE A 111 17.64 -4.97 6.18
N ASP A 112 17.86 -4.49 7.40
CA ASP A 112 19.06 -4.77 8.19
C ASP A 112 19.22 -6.27 8.50
N ASN A 113 18.10 -6.98 8.74
CA ASN A 113 18.07 -8.36 9.22
C ASN A 113 16.99 -9.21 8.53
N ALA A 114 16.81 -9.02 7.23
CA ALA A 114 15.81 -9.78 6.47
C ALA A 114 16.32 -11.12 5.96
N ASN A 115 15.50 -12.17 6.14
CA ASN A 115 15.52 -13.38 5.32
C ASN A 115 14.62 -13.14 4.11
N VAL A 116 15.17 -13.32 2.91
CA VAL A 116 14.49 -13.00 1.65
C VAL A 116 14.15 -14.28 0.90
N ASP A 117 12.87 -14.52 0.68
CA ASP A 117 12.41 -15.52 -0.26
C ASP A 117 12.18 -14.90 -1.61
N MET A 118 12.52 -15.65 -2.65
CA MET A 118 12.19 -15.29 -4.02
C MET A 118 11.51 -16.47 -4.71
N ILE A 119 10.41 -16.21 -5.41
CA ILE A 119 9.82 -17.14 -6.38
C ILE A 119 10.23 -16.67 -7.78
N THR A 120 10.80 -17.61 -8.55
CA THR A 120 11.12 -17.42 -9.96
C THR A 120 10.37 -18.46 -10.79
N TYR A 121 9.90 -18.06 -11.97
CA TYR A 121 9.28 -18.96 -12.94
C TYR A 121 10.22 -19.15 -14.14
N GLY A 122 10.33 -20.39 -14.66
CA GLY A 122 11.05 -20.68 -15.90
C GLY A 122 12.25 -21.65 -15.83
N GLY A 123 12.56 -22.26 -14.69
CA GLY A 123 13.75 -23.13 -14.53
C GLY A 123 13.50 -24.51 -13.91
N ALA A 124 12.26 -25.00 -13.85
CA ALA A 124 12.02 -26.44 -13.61
C ALA A 124 12.68 -27.34 -14.69
N LYS A 125 13.14 -26.74 -15.80
CA LYS A 125 14.09 -27.33 -16.76
C LYS A 125 15.49 -26.70 -16.64
N ASN A 126 16.06 -26.66 -15.43
CA ASN A 126 17.50 -26.64 -15.15
C ASN A 126 18.39 -25.76 -16.06
N ASP A 127 18.00 -24.52 -16.32
CA ASP A 127 18.86 -23.55 -17.01
C ASP A 127 18.25 -22.14 -16.93
N LEU A 128 18.07 -21.58 -15.73
CA LEU A 128 18.08 -20.12 -15.61
C LEU A 128 19.50 -19.69 -16.00
N LYS A 129 19.76 -19.52 -17.31
CA LYS A 129 21.01 -19.04 -17.91
C LYS A 129 21.32 -17.59 -17.57
N PHE A 130 20.59 -17.03 -16.62
CA PHE A 130 20.71 -15.65 -16.24
C PHE A 130 21.56 -15.54 -14.98
N GLU A 131 22.33 -14.47 -14.92
CA GLU A 131 23.20 -14.19 -13.79
C GLU A 131 22.37 -14.08 -12.51
N ARG A 132 22.81 -14.74 -11.44
CA ARG A 132 22.21 -14.64 -10.09
C ARG A 132 22.60 -13.32 -9.44
N LYS A 133 21.94 -12.23 -9.83
CA LYS A 133 22.27 -10.88 -9.37
C LYS A 133 22.03 -10.70 -7.88
N GLU A 134 21.15 -11.49 -7.26
CA GLU A 134 21.01 -11.51 -5.81
C GLU A 134 22.30 -11.89 -5.08
N CYS A 135 23.14 -12.76 -5.69
CA CYS A 135 24.43 -13.18 -5.12
C CYS A 135 25.60 -12.27 -5.51
N LYS A 136 25.48 -11.54 -6.63
CA LYS A 136 26.51 -10.60 -7.09
C LYS A 136 26.37 -9.21 -6.46
N LEU A 137 25.14 -8.75 -6.30
CA LEU A 137 24.83 -7.40 -5.85
C LEU A 137 24.41 -7.37 -4.37
N GLY A 138 23.87 -8.46 -3.82
CA GLY A 138 23.32 -8.55 -2.47
C GLY A 138 23.98 -9.61 -1.60
N ASP A 139 23.28 -9.99 -0.54
CA ASP A 139 23.70 -11.05 0.38
C ASP A 139 22.85 -12.31 0.17
N CYS A 140 23.30 -13.15 -0.74
CA CYS A 140 22.63 -14.38 -1.14
C CYS A 140 22.62 -15.48 -0.06
N SER A 141 23.40 -15.33 1.02
CA SER A 141 23.29 -16.23 2.18
C SER A 141 21.97 -16.07 2.92
N ARG A 142 21.30 -14.91 2.75
CA ARG A 142 19.97 -14.62 3.30
C ARG A 142 18.84 -14.88 2.31
N VAL A 143 19.14 -15.42 1.12
CA VAL A 143 18.16 -15.66 0.07
C VAL A 143 17.81 -17.13 -0.05
N THR A 144 16.52 -17.45 -0.01
CA THR A 144 16.00 -18.79 -0.37
C THR A 144 15.19 -18.67 -1.67
N ARG A 145 15.51 -19.51 -2.66
CA ARG A 145 14.82 -19.52 -3.96
C ARG A 145 13.83 -20.67 -4.03
N PHE A 146 12.63 -20.34 -4.49
CA PHE A 146 11.61 -21.29 -4.92
C PHE A 146 11.39 -21.14 -6.43
N GLU A 147 11.11 -22.25 -7.08
CA GLU A 147 10.98 -22.34 -8.53
C GLU A 147 9.63 -22.92 -8.88
N GLY A 148 8.77 -22.11 -9.50
CA GLY A 148 7.42 -22.53 -9.85
C GLY A 148 6.56 -21.38 -10.36
N ASP A 149 5.36 -21.74 -10.77
CA ASP A 149 4.36 -20.82 -11.30
C ASP A 149 3.54 -20.23 -10.15
N GLN A 150 3.39 -18.91 -10.09
CA GLN A 150 2.57 -18.28 -9.05
C GLN A 150 1.08 -18.68 -9.14
N SER A 151 0.62 -19.12 -10.31
CA SER A 151 -0.77 -19.56 -10.53
C SER A 151 -1.01 -21.01 -10.16
N ASP A 152 0.05 -21.79 -9.88
CA ASP A 152 -0.02 -23.19 -9.48
C ASP A 152 -0.15 -23.30 -7.95
N THR A 153 -1.34 -23.62 -7.48
CA THR A 153 -1.62 -23.75 -6.05
C THR A 153 -0.89 -24.90 -5.37
N ASP A 154 -0.57 -25.99 -6.09
CA ASP A 154 0.18 -27.11 -5.52
C ASP A 154 1.64 -26.69 -5.26
N PHE A 155 2.22 -25.92 -6.19
CA PHE A 155 3.52 -25.28 -5.97
C PHE A 155 3.47 -24.32 -4.78
N LEU A 156 2.46 -23.44 -4.70
CA LEU A 156 2.33 -22.51 -3.58
C LEU A 156 2.19 -23.24 -2.24
N ASP A 157 1.41 -24.32 -2.17
CA ASP A 157 1.31 -25.15 -0.95
C ASP A 157 2.67 -25.79 -0.58
N SER A 158 3.50 -26.15 -1.56
CA SER A 158 4.87 -26.62 -1.30
C SER A 158 5.77 -25.55 -0.70
N VAL A 159 5.63 -24.28 -1.11
CA VAL A 159 6.35 -23.14 -0.55
C VAL A 159 5.88 -22.87 0.88
N LEU A 160 4.57 -22.91 1.10
CA LEU A 160 3.97 -22.74 2.42
C LEU A 160 4.41 -23.81 3.41
N GLY A 161 4.53 -25.06 2.98
CA GLY A 161 5.05 -26.17 3.78
C GLY A 161 6.49 -25.93 4.27
N GLN A 162 7.31 -25.24 3.47
CA GLN A 162 8.69 -24.88 3.79
C GLN A 162 8.79 -23.59 4.61
N ARG A 163 7.77 -22.71 4.57
CA ARG A 163 7.75 -21.41 5.25
C ARG A 163 6.68 -21.29 6.33
N LYS A 164 6.67 -22.26 7.27
CA LYS A 164 5.77 -22.28 8.43
C LYS A 164 5.83 -21.03 9.33
N GLY A 165 6.93 -20.28 9.28
CA GLY A 165 7.10 -19.04 10.04
C GLY A 165 6.40 -17.82 9.44
N GLY A 166 5.88 -17.92 8.22
CA GLY A 166 5.21 -16.83 7.52
C GLY A 166 6.10 -15.66 7.13
N TRP A 167 5.48 -14.67 6.50
CA TRP A 167 6.14 -13.46 5.99
C TRP A 167 5.58 -12.20 6.62
N ASP A 168 6.47 -11.28 6.96
CA ASP A 168 6.10 -9.92 7.37
C ASP A 168 5.73 -9.07 6.15
N ILE A 169 6.35 -9.34 5.01
CA ILE A 169 6.14 -8.64 3.74
C ILE A 169 6.03 -9.68 2.62
N VAL A 170 5.00 -9.58 1.79
CA VAL A 170 4.89 -10.29 0.52
C VAL A 170 4.73 -9.27 -0.61
N ILE A 171 5.47 -9.44 -1.69
CA ILE A 171 5.43 -8.59 -2.89
C ILE A 171 5.15 -9.49 -4.09
N ASP A 172 4.07 -9.20 -4.82
CA ASP A 172 3.69 -9.88 -6.06
C ASP A 172 4.01 -8.97 -7.25
N ASP A 173 5.12 -9.30 -7.93
CA ASP A 173 5.72 -8.57 -9.05
C ASP A 173 6.09 -9.55 -10.18
N ALA A 174 5.17 -10.47 -10.48
CA ALA A 174 5.46 -11.62 -11.34
C ALA A 174 4.82 -11.51 -12.74
N SER A 175 3.82 -12.33 -13.03
CA SER A 175 3.24 -12.40 -14.38
C SER A 175 2.39 -11.19 -14.74
N HIS A 176 1.96 -10.42 -13.72
CA HIS A 176 0.97 -9.33 -13.78
C HIS A 176 -0.35 -9.73 -14.45
N VAL A 177 -0.63 -11.03 -14.62
CA VAL A 177 -1.93 -11.52 -15.07
C VAL A 177 -2.89 -11.36 -13.89
N PRO A 178 -3.98 -10.58 -14.00
CA PRO A 178 -4.83 -10.26 -12.86
C PRO A 178 -5.36 -11.49 -12.12
N ALA A 179 -5.72 -12.56 -12.85
CA ALA A 179 -6.17 -13.81 -12.25
C ALA A 179 -5.06 -14.49 -11.42
N HIS A 180 -3.80 -14.43 -11.86
CA HIS A 180 -2.67 -14.98 -11.13
C HIS A 180 -2.39 -14.20 -9.84
N ASN A 181 -2.50 -12.85 -9.89
CA ASN A 181 -2.38 -12.04 -8.68
C ASN A 181 -3.46 -12.37 -7.65
N ILE A 182 -4.69 -12.61 -8.11
CA ILE A 182 -5.81 -13.00 -7.23
C ILE A 182 -5.54 -14.37 -6.60
N ILE A 183 -5.19 -15.38 -7.42
CA ILE A 183 -4.86 -16.74 -6.96
C ILE A 183 -3.75 -16.67 -5.90
N THR A 184 -2.65 -15.98 -6.21
CA THR A 184 -1.47 -15.93 -5.34
C THR A 184 -1.79 -15.21 -4.02
N PHE A 185 -2.50 -14.08 -4.10
CA PHE A 185 -2.93 -13.34 -2.90
C PHE A 185 -3.80 -14.20 -1.99
N GLU A 186 -4.90 -14.75 -2.51
CA GLU A 186 -5.85 -15.53 -1.71
C GLU A 186 -5.19 -16.77 -1.11
N HIS A 187 -4.28 -17.41 -1.85
CA HIS A 187 -3.61 -18.63 -1.41
C HIS A 187 -2.51 -18.38 -0.37
N LEU A 188 -1.70 -17.33 -0.54
CA LEU A 188 -0.59 -17.01 0.37
C LEU A 188 -1.02 -16.18 1.59
N TRP A 189 -2.19 -15.54 1.56
CA TRP A 189 -2.67 -14.67 2.65
C TRP A 189 -2.68 -15.35 4.02
N LYS A 190 -2.99 -16.66 4.05
CA LYS A 190 -3.00 -17.47 5.28
C LYS A 190 -1.64 -17.43 6.02
N ASN A 191 -0.54 -17.21 5.30
CA ASN A 191 0.82 -17.24 5.83
C ASN A 191 1.50 -15.84 5.91
N VAL A 192 0.78 -14.77 5.55
CA VAL A 192 1.19 -13.41 5.95
C VAL A 192 1.06 -13.31 7.48
N LYS A 193 2.07 -12.78 8.16
CA LYS A 193 2.06 -12.63 9.63
C LYS A 193 1.06 -11.54 10.05
N PRO A 194 0.50 -11.61 11.28
CA PRO A 194 -0.27 -10.51 11.85
C PRO A 194 0.51 -9.18 11.80
N GLY A 195 -0.13 -8.10 11.36
CA GLY A 195 0.50 -6.79 11.13
C GLY A 195 1.39 -6.72 9.87
N GLY A 196 1.58 -7.84 9.17
CA GLY A 196 2.30 -7.92 7.91
C GLY A 196 1.54 -7.28 6.75
N VAL A 197 2.23 -7.15 5.62
CA VAL A 197 1.70 -6.52 4.41
C VAL A 197 1.89 -7.40 3.18
N TYR A 198 0.88 -7.40 2.31
CA TYR A 198 0.95 -7.97 0.97
C TYR A 198 0.84 -6.82 -0.04
N VAL A 199 1.71 -6.79 -1.04
CA VAL A 199 1.75 -5.77 -2.08
C VAL A 199 1.60 -6.42 -3.45
N VAL A 200 0.79 -5.83 -4.33
CA VAL A 200 0.66 -6.22 -5.74
C VAL A 200 1.17 -5.06 -6.60
N GLU A 201 2.20 -5.31 -7.41
CA GLU A 201 2.76 -4.37 -8.40
C GLU A 201 2.07 -4.52 -9.76
N ASP A 202 2.29 -3.53 -10.64
CA ASP A 202 1.86 -3.52 -12.04
C ASP A 202 0.40 -3.93 -12.31
N ILE A 203 -0.50 -3.33 -11.54
CA ILE A 203 -1.95 -3.55 -11.64
C ILE A 203 -2.59 -2.90 -12.88
N GLU A 204 -1.86 -2.14 -13.71
CA GLU A 204 -2.39 -1.53 -14.92
C GLU A 204 -2.89 -2.56 -15.92
N THR A 205 -2.36 -3.78 -15.87
CA THR A 205 -2.80 -4.92 -16.69
C THR A 205 -4.27 -5.23 -16.49
N SER A 206 -4.87 -4.85 -15.35
CA SER A 206 -6.31 -4.95 -15.13
C SER A 206 -7.14 -4.07 -16.06
N TYR A 207 -6.53 -3.12 -16.77
CA TYR A 207 -7.17 -2.28 -17.76
C TYR A 207 -6.88 -2.72 -19.20
N TYR A 208 -6.05 -3.76 -19.40
CA TYR A 208 -5.69 -4.19 -20.74
C TYR A 208 -6.83 -5.00 -21.38
N PRO A 209 -7.11 -4.81 -22.68
CA PRO A 209 -8.01 -5.69 -23.41
C PRO A 209 -7.36 -7.07 -23.59
N LYS A 210 -8.00 -7.98 -24.33
CA LYS A 210 -7.41 -9.26 -24.71
C LYS A 210 -5.99 -9.08 -25.27
N THR A 211 -5.00 -9.63 -24.57
CA THR A 211 -3.57 -9.47 -24.85
C THR A 211 -2.78 -10.66 -24.31
N GLY A 212 -1.45 -10.62 -24.45
CA GLY A 212 -0.57 -11.53 -23.73
C GLY A 212 0.69 -10.88 -23.20
N LEU A 213 1.18 -11.41 -22.07
CA LEU A 213 2.36 -10.96 -21.35
C LEU A 213 3.11 -12.18 -20.79
N TYR A 214 4.43 -12.20 -20.92
CA TYR A 214 5.30 -13.30 -20.45
C TYR A 214 4.84 -14.72 -20.85
N GLY A 215 4.21 -14.86 -22.01
CA GLY A 215 3.70 -16.13 -22.52
C GLY A 215 2.27 -16.48 -22.10
N TYR A 216 1.66 -15.72 -21.20
CA TYR A 216 0.26 -15.88 -20.80
C TYR A 216 -0.66 -15.04 -21.67
N GLN A 217 -1.83 -15.57 -22.01
CA GLN A 217 -2.89 -14.83 -22.68
C GLN A 217 -4.00 -14.54 -21.66
N PHE A 218 -4.48 -13.31 -21.62
CA PHE A 218 -5.55 -12.92 -20.72
C PHE A 218 -6.40 -11.80 -21.33
N GLU A 219 -7.61 -11.65 -20.81
CA GLU A 219 -8.51 -10.57 -21.12
C GLU A 219 -8.96 -9.94 -19.80
N ALA A 220 -8.63 -8.67 -19.63
CA ALA A 220 -9.07 -7.87 -18.52
C ALA A 220 -9.84 -6.66 -19.08
N GLY A 221 -9.59 -5.48 -18.54
CA GLY A 221 -10.26 -4.25 -18.93
C GLY A 221 -11.18 -3.74 -17.84
N MET A 222 -11.55 -2.47 -17.93
CA MET A 222 -12.31 -1.78 -16.89
C MET A 222 -13.66 -2.45 -16.54
N LEU A 223 -14.23 -3.21 -17.48
CA LEU A 223 -15.50 -3.93 -17.35
C LEU A 223 -15.33 -5.43 -17.10
N ALA A 224 -14.11 -5.95 -17.06
CA ALA A 224 -13.86 -7.35 -16.78
C ALA A 224 -14.37 -7.71 -15.37
N PRO A 225 -14.83 -8.96 -15.19
CA PRO A 225 -15.36 -9.41 -13.92
C PRO A 225 -14.25 -9.51 -12.85
N PRO A 226 -14.60 -9.53 -11.55
CA PRO A 226 -13.63 -9.56 -10.46
C PRO A 226 -12.62 -10.71 -10.53
N GLU A 227 -12.95 -11.83 -11.15
CA GLU A 227 -12.07 -13.00 -11.32
C GLU A 227 -10.93 -12.73 -12.32
N GLN A 228 -11.07 -11.71 -13.16
CA GLN A 228 -10.13 -11.34 -14.23
C GLN A 228 -9.60 -9.90 -14.07
N ASN A 229 -9.89 -9.24 -12.95
CA ASN A 229 -9.53 -7.85 -12.72
C ASN A 229 -9.22 -7.60 -11.25
N VAL A 230 -7.94 -7.32 -10.95
CA VAL A 230 -7.44 -7.17 -9.58
C VAL A 230 -8.10 -5.98 -8.88
N MET A 231 -8.34 -4.88 -9.60
CA MET A 231 -9.01 -3.70 -9.04
C MET A 231 -10.44 -4.01 -8.61
N LYS A 232 -11.18 -4.78 -9.42
CA LYS A 232 -12.54 -5.20 -9.09
C LYS A 232 -12.57 -6.23 -7.96
N ARG A 233 -11.61 -7.17 -7.93
CA ARG A 233 -11.50 -8.13 -6.82
C ARG A 233 -11.19 -7.44 -5.50
N PHE A 234 -10.25 -6.50 -5.47
CA PHE A 234 -9.88 -5.80 -4.24
C PHE A 234 -10.95 -4.83 -3.74
N GLN A 235 -11.81 -4.31 -4.63
CA GLN A 235 -13.04 -3.64 -4.22
C GLN A 235 -13.97 -4.58 -3.44
N LYS A 236 -14.07 -5.86 -3.82
CA LYS A 236 -14.83 -6.86 -3.06
C LYS A 236 -14.19 -7.20 -1.71
N TYR A 237 -12.86 -7.18 -1.61
CA TYR A 237 -12.20 -7.31 -0.31
C TYR A 237 -12.49 -6.12 0.61
N ALA A 238 -12.66 -4.90 0.06
CA ALA A 238 -13.10 -3.76 0.86
C ALA A 238 -14.52 -3.94 1.41
N ASP A 239 -15.42 -4.61 0.67
CA ASP A 239 -16.74 -5.01 1.17
C ASP A 239 -16.60 -6.02 2.32
N VAL A 240 -15.76 -7.05 2.16
CA VAL A 240 -15.47 -8.03 3.22
C VAL A 240 -14.90 -7.35 4.47
N MET A 241 -13.95 -6.43 4.31
CA MET A 241 -13.35 -5.62 5.37
C MET A 241 -14.37 -4.70 6.06
N ASN A 242 -15.55 -4.44 5.49
CA ASN A 242 -16.58 -3.62 6.14
C ASN A 242 -17.86 -4.41 6.46
N ARG A 243 -17.89 -5.73 6.22
CA ARG A 243 -19.12 -6.52 6.29
C ARG A 243 -19.78 -6.53 7.67
N GLY A 244 -19.04 -6.26 8.74
CA GLY A 244 -19.62 -6.12 10.09
C GLY A 244 -20.64 -4.98 10.21
N TYR A 245 -20.60 -4.03 9.27
CA TYR A 245 -21.59 -2.95 9.12
C TYR A 245 -22.81 -3.36 8.29
N PHE A 246 -22.81 -4.52 7.65
CA PHE A 246 -23.94 -4.99 6.85
C PHE A 246 -25.06 -5.56 7.75
N PRO A 247 -26.29 -5.69 7.23
CA PRO A 247 -27.33 -6.44 7.90
C PRO A 247 -26.89 -7.87 8.28
N SER A 248 -27.34 -8.37 9.42
CA SER A 248 -26.84 -9.64 10.01
C SER A 248 -26.90 -10.84 9.07
N PHE A 249 -27.85 -10.88 8.13
CA PHE A 249 -28.03 -12.00 7.20
C PHE A 249 -27.00 -12.06 6.06
N VAL A 250 -26.14 -11.04 5.90
CA VAL A 250 -25.02 -11.02 4.92
C VAL A 250 -23.65 -10.89 5.59
N GLN A 251 -23.57 -10.87 6.91
CA GLN A 251 -22.28 -10.73 7.62
C GLN A 251 -21.36 -11.95 7.48
N ASN A 252 -21.91 -13.10 7.04
CA ASN A 252 -21.16 -14.30 6.70
C ASN A 252 -20.56 -14.26 5.28
N TYR A 253 -20.73 -13.15 4.54
CA TYR A 253 -20.11 -12.97 3.23
C TYR A 253 -18.58 -13.09 3.34
N SER A 254 -18.02 -14.01 2.57
CA SER A 254 -16.60 -14.30 2.50
C SER A 254 -16.23 -14.69 1.07
N LEU A 255 -15.03 -14.32 0.65
CA LEU A 255 -14.48 -14.57 -0.68
C LEU A 255 -13.42 -15.68 -0.67
N PHE A 256 -12.67 -15.80 0.43
CA PHE A 256 -11.66 -16.83 0.63
C PHE A 256 -11.35 -17.02 2.13
N GLU A 257 -10.73 -18.13 2.48
CA GLU A 257 -10.36 -18.41 3.87
C GLU A 257 -9.36 -17.38 4.41
N GLY A 258 -9.69 -16.76 5.55
CA GLY A 258 -8.82 -15.77 6.20
C GLY A 258 -9.01 -14.32 5.72
N ASP A 259 -9.95 -14.07 4.81
CA ASP A 259 -10.30 -12.71 4.34
C ASP A 259 -10.76 -11.76 5.45
N HIS A 260 -11.27 -12.30 6.56
CA HIS A 260 -11.63 -11.58 7.77
C HIS A 260 -10.45 -10.93 8.50
N LEU A 261 -9.22 -11.30 8.14
CA LEU A 261 -7.99 -10.73 8.68
C LEU A 261 -7.47 -9.54 7.86
N ILE A 262 -8.18 -9.12 6.82
CA ILE A 262 -7.87 -7.89 6.09
C ILE A 262 -8.25 -6.69 6.97
N GLU A 263 -7.26 -5.92 7.40
CA GLU A 263 -7.44 -4.72 8.24
C GLU A 263 -7.50 -3.45 7.38
N GLU A 264 -6.67 -3.38 6.35
CA GLU A 264 -6.48 -2.18 5.54
C GLU A 264 -6.21 -2.58 4.10
N ILE A 265 -6.79 -1.83 3.16
CA ILE A 265 -6.43 -1.89 1.74
C ILE A 265 -6.10 -0.47 1.31
N GLY A 266 -4.93 -0.26 0.72
CA GLY A 266 -4.54 1.03 0.16
C GLY A 266 -4.12 0.92 -1.29
N TYR A 267 -4.44 1.97 -2.06
CA TYR A 267 -4.17 2.05 -3.48
C TYR A 267 -3.16 3.17 -3.73
N SER A 268 -2.15 2.88 -4.53
CA SER A 268 -1.18 3.85 -5.04
C SER A 268 -1.13 3.77 -6.57
N ARG A 269 -0.30 4.61 -7.20
CA ARG A 269 -0.06 4.51 -8.63
C ARG A 269 0.53 3.14 -8.93
N ASN A 270 -0.25 2.35 -9.66
CA ASN A 270 0.12 1.02 -10.11
C ASN A 270 0.46 0.00 -9.01
N ILE A 271 0.00 0.22 -7.77
CA ILE A 271 0.22 -0.67 -6.63
C ILE A 271 -1.05 -0.76 -5.78
N ILE A 272 -1.33 -1.95 -5.27
CA ILE A 272 -2.24 -2.15 -4.13
C ILE A 272 -1.45 -2.75 -2.97
N TYR A 273 -1.73 -2.33 -1.73
CA TYR A 273 -1.30 -3.08 -0.55
C TYR A 273 -2.48 -3.47 0.32
N VAL A 274 -2.29 -4.57 1.05
CA VAL A 274 -3.20 -5.08 2.06
C VAL A 274 -2.42 -5.27 3.35
N ARG A 275 -2.94 -4.73 4.46
CA ARG A 275 -2.40 -5.00 5.81
C ARG A 275 -3.22 -6.07 6.48
N LYS A 276 -2.53 -7.05 7.07
CA LYS A 276 -3.16 -8.07 7.89
C LYS A 276 -3.35 -7.57 9.31
N ALA A 277 -4.53 -7.83 9.86
CA ALA A 277 -4.87 -7.51 11.24
C ALA A 277 -3.78 -7.97 12.21
N ASN A 278 -3.44 -7.10 13.16
CA ASN A 278 -2.40 -7.38 14.16
C ASN A 278 -2.91 -8.31 15.27
N GLU A 279 -1.99 -8.84 16.08
CA GLU A 279 -2.31 -9.76 17.18
C GLU A 279 -3.27 -9.15 18.20
N CYS A 280 -3.21 -7.84 18.47
CA CYS A 280 -4.12 -7.19 19.41
C CYS A 280 -5.58 -7.25 18.93
N GLN A 281 -5.80 -7.14 17.61
CA GLN A 281 -7.13 -7.27 17.00
C GLN A 281 -7.61 -8.72 16.94
N VAL A 282 -6.69 -9.67 16.75
CA VAL A 282 -6.98 -11.12 16.67
C VAL A 282 -7.21 -11.74 18.06
N ALA A 283 -6.43 -11.36 19.07
CA ALA A 283 -6.48 -11.91 20.44
C ALA A 283 -7.59 -11.30 21.29
N GLY A 284 -8.10 -10.13 20.92
CA GLY A 284 -9.30 -9.57 21.53
C GLY A 284 -10.52 -10.39 21.13
N LYS A 285 -10.90 -11.37 21.97
CA LYS A 285 -12.15 -12.15 21.84
C LYS A 285 -13.43 -11.29 21.74
N ASN A 286 -13.34 -9.97 21.93
CA ASN A 286 -14.42 -8.99 21.76
C ASN A 286 -14.18 -7.92 20.67
N THR A 287 -13.01 -7.88 20.01
CA THR A 287 -12.69 -6.91 18.93
C THR A 287 -12.87 -7.48 17.52
N LEU A 288 -13.07 -8.80 17.39
CA LEU A 288 -13.64 -9.42 16.18
C LEU A 288 -15.12 -9.02 15.98
N ALA A 289 -15.75 -8.43 17.00
CA ALA A 289 -16.94 -7.62 16.79
C ALA A 289 -16.49 -6.30 16.18
N TYR A 290 -16.47 -6.23 14.84
CA TYR A 290 -16.66 -4.95 14.14
C TYR A 290 -17.66 -4.11 14.93
N PRO A 291 -17.43 -2.79 15.09
CA PRO A 291 -18.40 -1.93 15.76
C PRO A 291 -19.76 -2.22 15.16
N LYS A 292 -20.66 -2.85 15.94
CA LYS A 292 -22.02 -3.12 15.45
C LYS A 292 -22.57 -1.78 15.02
N HIS A 293 -23.08 -1.71 13.79
CA HIS A 293 -23.67 -0.49 13.27
C HIS A 293 -24.62 0.07 14.36
N PRO A 294 -24.46 1.34 14.80
CA PRO A 294 -25.29 1.88 15.89
C PRO A 294 -26.78 1.99 15.50
N VAL A 295 -27.11 1.65 14.25
CA VAL A 295 -28.43 1.76 13.65
C VAL A 295 -28.78 0.41 13.01
N ARG A 296 -29.89 -0.21 13.42
CA ARG A 296 -30.48 -1.34 12.69
C ARG A 296 -30.96 -0.83 11.33
N LEU A 297 -30.27 -1.18 10.25
CA LEU A 297 -30.76 -0.92 8.91
C LEU A 297 -31.96 -1.86 8.64
N PRO A 298 -33.14 -1.34 8.27
CA PRO A 298 -34.27 -2.19 7.91
C PRO A 298 -33.90 -3.07 6.72
N GLY A 299 -34.16 -4.37 6.86
CA GLY A 299 -33.83 -5.38 5.87
C GLY A 299 -34.59 -5.12 4.58
N ASN A 300 -33.86 -4.71 3.54
CA ASN A 300 -34.02 -5.03 2.12
C ASN A 300 -33.18 -4.02 1.32
N VAL A 301 -31.93 -4.38 0.99
CA VAL A 301 -31.18 -3.61 -0.01
C VAL A 301 -30.56 -4.58 -1.01
N ILE A 302 -31.24 -4.72 -2.14
CA ILE A 302 -30.72 -5.32 -3.37
C ILE A 302 -29.81 -4.27 -3.99
N ILE A 303 -28.49 -4.54 -4.03
CA ILE A 303 -27.51 -3.63 -4.62
C ILE A 303 -27.33 -3.99 -6.09
N THR A 304 -28.12 -3.37 -6.96
CA THR A 304 -27.73 -3.10 -8.35
C THR A 304 -28.18 -1.69 -8.71
N ALA A 305 -27.54 -0.68 -8.11
CA ALA A 305 -27.74 0.71 -8.50
C ALA A 305 -26.72 1.07 -9.58
N SER A 306 -27.17 1.24 -10.82
CA SER A 306 -26.36 1.86 -11.87
C SER A 306 -26.03 3.31 -11.49
N VAL A 307 -25.04 3.92 -12.15
CA VAL A 307 -24.61 5.32 -11.91
C VAL A 307 -25.77 6.32 -11.97
N LEU A 308 -26.85 6.03 -12.72
CA LEU A 308 -28.07 6.84 -12.74
C LEU A 308 -28.89 6.75 -11.45
N GLU A 309 -28.98 5.57 -10.83
CA GLU A 309 -29.77 5.35 -9.62
C GLU A 309 -29.06 5.94 -8.39
N ALA A 310 -27.73 5.82 -8.34
CA ALA A 310 -26.91 6.51 -7.34
C ALA A 310 -27.06 8.04 -7.44
N LYS A 311 -27.13 8.58 -8.66
CA LYS A 311 -27.40 10.01 -8.91
C LYS A 311 -28.81 10.42 -8.46
N ARG A 312 -29.82 9.58 -8.70
CA ARG A 312 -31.21 9.84 -8.28
C ARG A 312 -31.31 9.95 -6.75
N LEU A 313 -30.75 8.97 -6.04
CA LEU A 313 -30.75 8.92 -4.57
C LEU A 313 -29.96 10.08 -3.95
N PHE A 314 -28.85 10.49 -4.57
CA PHE A 314 -28.06 11.65 -4.12
C PHE A 314 -28.79 12.98 -4.30
N VAL A 315 -29.56 13.13 -5.39
CA VAL A 315 -30.35 14.34 -5.68
C VAL A 315 -31.60 14.43 -4.79
N GLU A 316 -32.26 13.30 -4.52
CA GLU A 316 -33.48 13.26 -3.70
C GLU A 316 -33.19 13.44 -2.19
N GLY A 317 -31.98 13.09 -1.73
CA GLY A 317 -31.66 13.04 -0.29
C GLY A 317 -30.92 14.25 0.32
N SER A 318 -30.43 15.21 -0.47
CA SER A 318 -29.48 16.22 0.04
C SER A 318 -30.00 17.65 -0.03
N LYS A 319 -30.50 18.17 1.11
CA LYS A 319 -30.80 19.61 1.31
C LYS A 319 -29.57 20.53 1.13
N TYR A 320 -28.36 19.97 1.16
CA TYR A 320 -27.11 20.71 0.95
C TYR A 320 -26.81 20.98 -0.53
N LEU A 321 -27.47 20.26 -1.46
CA LEU A 321 -27.27 20.44 -2.90
C LEU A 321 -27.85 21.77 -3.40
N ASP A 322 -28.95 22.24 -2.82
CA ASP A 322 -29.56 23.53 -3.18
C ASP A 322 -28.72 24.72 -2.71
N GLN A 323 -28.05 24.60 -1.56
CA GLN A 323 -27.08 25.60 -1.10
C GLN A 323 -25.84 25.66 -2.02
N TRP A 324 -25.42 24.53 -2.58
CA TRP A 324 -24.31 24.47 -3.54
C TRP A 324 -24.68 24.98 -4.93
N ARG A 325 -25.91 24.71 -5.40
CA ARG A 325 -26.44 25.18 -6.70
C ARG A 325 -26.75 26.68 -6.73
N THR A 326 -27.06 27.26 -5.58
CA THR A 326 -27.33 28.70 -5.44
C THR A 326 -26.08 29.52 -5.06
N ALA A 327 -24.94 28.86 -4.85
CA ALA A 327 -23.67 29.52 -4.60
C ALA A 327 -23.25 30.38 -5.82
N PRO A 328 -22.90 31.66 -5.63
CA PRO A 328 -22.61 32.59 -6.74
C PRO A 328 -21.47 32.15 -7.68
N SER A 329 -20.62 31.21 -7.25
CA SER A 329 -19.47 30.71 -8.00
C SER A 329 -19.81 29.85 -9.22
N PHE A 330 -21.08 29.41 -9.38
CA PHE A 330 -21.51 28.61 -10.54
C PHE A 330 -22.18 29.43 -11.67
N LYS A 331 -22.38 30.74 -11.49
CA LYS A 331 -22.86 31.63 -12.56
C LYS A 331 -21.69 32.29 -13.29
N LYS A 332 -20.87 31.49 -13.97
CA LYS A 332 -19.98 31.88 -15.09
C LYS A 332 -19.15 30.65 -15.48
N VAL A 333 -19.61 29.90 -16.47
CA VAL A 333 -19.04 29.77 -17.83
C VAL A 333 -20.17 29.32 -18.73
#